data_AF-A0A6M3MFW6-F1
#
_entry.id   AF-A0A6M3MFW6-F1
#
_cell.length_a   1.000
_cell.length_b   1.000
_cell.length_c   1.000
_cell.angle_alpha   90.00
_cell.angle_beta   90.00
_cell.angle_gamma   90.00
#
_symmetry.space_group_name_H-M   'P 1'
#
loop_
_entity.id
_entity.type
_entity.pdbx_description
1 polymer ?
#
loop_
_entity_poly.entity_id
_entity_poly.type
_entity_poly.pdbx_seq_one_letter_code
_entity_poly.pdbx_strand_id
1 'polypeptide(L)'
;MKTQWNDEVMALGKCCACEVSLKNSKHLNLVTLDKAANWEFPTWGNVSAKREEDRKGVRAVAIICDDCVERKTVIKFAIDVKVVGNDPQESEAITETVIRYHDVTTLKDMPPITEKDLGLQNGDMD
;
A
#
# COMPACT_ATOMS: atom_id res chain seq x y z
N MET A 1 -2.37 21.03 7.81
CA MET A 1 -2.64 20.61 6.42
C MET A 1 -1.90 19.29 6.17
N LYS A 2 -2.54 18.15 6.46
CA LYS A 2 -1.97 16.79 6.28
C LYS A 2 -3.02 15.76 5.80
N THR A 3 -4.24 16.23 5.52
CA THR A 3 -5.43 15.40 5.24
C THR A 3 -5.68 15.13 3.75
N GLN A 4 -5.11 15.95 2.86
CA GLN A 4 -5.51 15.95 1.44
C GLN A 4 -5.19 14.64 0.69
N TRP A 5 -4.05 14.00 0.96
CA TRP A 5 -3.62 12.83 0.19
C TRP A 5 -4.40 11.54 0.52
N ASN A 6 -4.72 11.28 1.80
CA ASN A 6 -5.56 10.13 2.16
C ASN A 6 -6.96 10.26 1.56
N ASP A 7 -7.52 11.47 1.62
CA ASP A 7 -8.85 11.77 1.09
C ASP A 7 -8.90 11.57 -0.43
N GLU A 8 -7.85 11.98 -1.16
CA GLU A 8 -7.71 11.74 -2.60
C GLU A 8 -7.61 10.25 -2.93
N VAL A 9 -6.78 9.49 -2.20
CA VAL A 9 -6.64 8.04 -2.42
C VAL A 9 -7.97 7.33 -2.15
N MET A 10 -8.70 7.69 -1.10
CA MET A 10 -10.01 7.11 -0.82
C MET A 10 -11.07 7.52 -1.85
N ALA A 11 -11.01 8.75 -2.36
CA ALA A 11 -11.94 9.25 -3.38
C ALA A 11 -11.76 8.55 -4.74
N LEU A 12 -10.51 8.29 -5.14
CA LEU A 12 -10.16 7.69 -6.44
C LEU A 12 -10.03 6.16 -6.38
N GLY A 13 -9.72 5.62 -5.20
CA GLY A 13 -9.35 4.23 -5.01
C GLY A 13 -10.52 3.25 -4.97
N LYS A 14 -10.16 1.99 -5.23
CA LYS A 14 -11.00 0.81 -5.12
C LYS A 14 -10.31 -0.20 -4.22
N CYS A 15 -11.11 -0.97 -3.48
CA CYS A 15 -10.61 -2.06 -2.66
C CYS A 15 -9.91 -3.12 -3.54
N CYS A 16 -8.69 -3.49 -3.19
CA CYS A 16 -7.88 -4.47 -3.89
C CYS A 16 -8.38 -5.91 -3.76
N ALA A 17 -9.36 -6.16 -2.90
CA ALA A 17 -9.97 -7.47 -2.70
C ALA A 17 -11.32 -7.59 -3.43
N CYS A 18 -12.20 -6.59 -3.31
CA CYS A 18 -13.56 -6.62 -3.85
C CYS A 18 -13.85 -5.60 -4.96
N GLU A 19 -12.90 -4.73 -5.29
CA GLU A 19 -12.96 -3.74 -6.38
C GLU A 19 -14.04 -2.64 -6.20
N VAL A 20 -14.74 -2.64 -5.06
CA VAL A 20 -15.68 -1.59 -4.67
C VAL A 20 -14.93 -0.31 -4.31
N SER A 21 -15.51 0.86 -4.63
CA SER A 21 -14.94 2.17 -4.31
C SER A 21 -14.66 2.33 -2.80
N LEU A 22 -13.54 2.98 -2.47
CA LEU A 22 -13.15 3.29 -1.09
C LEU A 22 -13.77 4.56 -0.53
N LYS A 23 -14.54 5.31 -1.33
CA LYS A 23 -15.10 6.62 -0.95
C LYS A 23 -15.94 6.58 0.34
N ASN A 24 -16.55 5.43 0.62
CA ASN A 24 -17.38 5.21 1.81
C ASN A 24 -16.67 4.44 2.93
N SER A 25 -15.40 4.06 2.74
CA SER A 25 -14.61 3.45 3.81
C SER A 25 -14.30 4.51 4.87
N LYS A 26 -14.36 4.12 6.14
CA LYS A 26 -14.02 4.96 7.28
C LYS A 26 -12.52 5.09 7.45
N HIS A 27 -11.76 4.05 7.06
CA HIS A 27 -10.31 4.02 7.18
C HIS A 27 -9.64 3.67 5.85
N LEU A 28 -8.44 4.21 5.65
CA LEU A 28 -7.52 3.76 4.61
C LEU A 28 -6.72 2.57 5.15
N ASN A 29 -7.19 1.35 4.87
CA ASN A 29 -6.54 0.14 5.36
C ASN A 29 -5.47 -0.33 4.37
N LEU A 30 -4.22 -0.36 4.81
CA LEU A 30 -3.07 -0.78 4.02
C LEU A 30 -2.61 -2.17 4.44
N VAL A 31 -2.41 -3.05 3.47
CA VAL A 31 -1.90 -4.41 3.71
C VAL A 31 -0.62 -4.62 2.93
N THR A 32 0.48 -4.85 3.64
CA THR A 32 1.75 -5.27 3.04
C THR A 32 1.62 -6.72 2.56
N LEU A 33 2.04 -6.97 1.32
CA LEU A 33 1.95 -8.29 0.70
C LEU A 33 3.31 -9.01 0.72
N ASP A 34 3.25 -10.34 0.63
CA ASP A 34 4.42 -11.19 0.38
C ASP A 34 4.81 -11.21 -1.10
N LYS A 35 4.78 -10.02 -1.72
CA LYS A 35 5.01 -9.78 -3.14
C LYS A 35 5.97 -8.61 -3.31
N ALA A 36 6.82 -8.67 -4.33
CA ALA A 36 7.73 -7.58 -4.65
C ALA A 36 7.02 -6.45 -5.42
N ALA A 37 7.24 -5.21 -5.00
CA ALA A 37 6.92 -4.02 -5.76
C ALA A 37 8.03 -3.77 -6.79
N ASN A 38 7.78 -4.10 -8.06
CA ASN A 38 8.75 -3.99 -9.15
C ASN A 38 8.56 -2.75 -10.03
N TRP A 39 7.71 -1.80 -9.61
CA TRP A 39 7.52 -0.54 -10.32
C TRP A 39 8.66 0.45 -10.02
N GLU A 40 8.75 1.50 -10.84
CA GLU A 40 9.88 2.46 -10.90
C GLU A 40 10.17 3.15 -9.55
N PHE A 41 9.12 3.43 -8.79
CA PHE A 41 9.20 4.04 -7.46
C PHE A 41 8.44 3.18 -6.46
N PRO A 42 9.02 2.06 -5.99
CA PRO A 42 8.29 1.01 -5.29
C PRO A 42 7.98 1.35 -3.83
N THR A 43 7.96 2.63 -3.45
CA THR A 43 7.86 3.09 -2.07
C THR A 43 6.51 3.74 -1.80
N TRP A 44 5.90 3.40 -0.67
CA TRP A 44 4.77 4.13 -0.16
C TRP A 44 5.14 4.96 1.08
N GLY A 45 5.32 6.27 0.90
CA GLY A 45 5.64 7.20 1.99
C GLY A 45 6.97 6.89 2.68
N ASN A 46 7.03 7.06 4.01
CA ASN A 46 8.21 6.79 4.84
C ASN A 46 8.35 5.32 5.25
N VAL A 47 7.63 4.38 4.62
CA VAL A 47 7.70 2.95 4.94
C VAL A 47 9.05 2.40 4.47
N SER A 48 10.05 2.55 5.33
CA SER A 48 11.38 1.98 5.17
C SER A 48 11.42 0.68 5.97
N ALA A 49 11.42 -0.44 5.25
CA ALA A 49 11.60 -1.72 5.89
C ALA A 49 13.01 -1.81 6.48
N LYS A 50 13.11 -2.21 7.75
CA LYS A 50 14.36 -2.15 8.53
C LYS A 50 15.37 -3.25 8.20
N ARG A 51 15.00 -4.28 7.42
CA ARG A 51 15.89 -5.40 7.07
C ARG A 51 16.72 -5.10 5.83
N GLU A 52 17.95 -5.61 5.82
CA GLU A 52 18.83 -5.55 4.64
C GLU A 52 18.26 -6.32 3.44
N GLU A 53 17.45 -7.35 3.70
CA GLU A 53 16.71 -8.13 2.70
C GLU A 53 15.54 -7.31 2.09
N ASP A 54 14.86 -6.51 2.91
CA ASP A 54 13.81 -5.61 2.43
C ASP A 54 14.40 -4.33 1.79
N ARG A 55 15.70 -4.02 2.02
CA ARG A 55 16.44 -3.06 1.18
C ARG A 55 16.71 -3.60 -0.23
N LYS A 56 16.65 -4.93 -0.44
CA LYS A 56 16.83 -5.59 -1.75
C LYS A 56 15.53 -5.71 -2.55
N GLY A 57 14.40 -5.26 -2.01
CA GLY A 57 13.14 -5.15 -2.74
C GLY A 57 12.03 -4.61 -1.84
N VAL A 58 11.38 -3.54 -2.25
CA VAL A 58 10.22 -3.03 -1.52
C VAL A 58 9.04 -3.97 -1.75
N ARG A 59 8.24 -4.20 -0.70
CA ARG A 59 7.04 -5.05 -0.78
C ARG A 59 5.88 -4.29 -1.41
N ALA A 60 5.10 -4.99 -2.21
CA ALA A 60 3.85 -4.50 -2.73
C ALA A 60 2.84 -4.28 -1.60
N VAL A 61 1.99 -3.29 -1.74
CA VAL A 61 0.94 -2.94 -0.77
C VAL A 61 -0.41 -2.94 -1.46
N ALA A 62 -1.45 -3.33 -0.74
CA ALA A 62 -2.84 -3.24 -1.16
C ALA A 62 -3.62 -2.28 -0.28
N ILE A 63 -4.64 -1.63 -0.86
CA ILE A 63 -5.68 -0.90 -0.14
C ILE A 63 -6.95 -1.72 -0.08
N ILE A 64 -7.55 -1.85 1.10
CA ILE A 64 -8.82 -2.58 1.25
C ILE A 64 -9.85 -1.78 2.03
N CYS A 65 -11.13 -2.01 1.74
CA CYS A 65 -12.23 -1.41 2.52
C CYS A 65 -12.37 -2.10 3.87
N ASP A 66 -13.04 -1.40 4.82
CA ASP A 66 -13.28 -1.91 6.18
C ASP A 66 -13.96 -3.30 6.16
N ASP A 67 -14.96 -3.51 5.31
CA ASP A 67 -15.66 -4.80 5.18
C ASP A 67 -14.71 -5.95 4.80
N CYS A 68 -13.71 -5.69 3.95
CA CYS A 68 -12.75 -6.70 3.54
C CYS A 68 -11.69 -6.97 4.61
N VAL A 69 -11.37 -5.99 5.46
CA VAL A 69 -10.54 -6.20 6.66
C VAL A 69 -11.25 -7.17 7.60
N GLU A 70 -12.52 -6.91 7.92
CA GLU A 70 -13.30 -7.74 8.84
C GLU A 70 -13.49 -9.17 8.33
N ARG A 71 -13.76 -9.33 7.03
CA ARG A 71 -14.00 -10.64 6.40
C ARG A 71 -12.71 -11.39 6.05
N LYS A 72 -11.54 -10.76 6.20
CA LYS A 72 -10.24 -11.32 5.76
C LYS A 72 -10.27 -11.77 4.30
N THR A 73 -10.86 -10.95 3.43
CA THR A 73 -11.04 -11.27 2.01
C THR A 73 -9.67 -11.41 1.31
N VAL A 74 -9.54 -12.39 0.41
CA VAL A 74 -8.33 -12.58 -0.40
C VAL A 74 -8.08 -11.35 -1.27
N ILE A 75 -6.85 -10.83 -1.20
CA ILE A 75 -6.40 -9.68 -1.97
C ILE A 75 -6.04 -10.13 -3.39
N LYS A 76 -6.55 -9.41 -4.39
CA LYS A 76 -6.34 -9.70 -5.83
C LYS A 76 -5.36 -8.73 -6.48
N PHE A 77 -5.28 -7.51 -5.94
CA PHE A 77 -4.46 -6.45 -6.51
C PHE A 77 -3.49 -5.86 -5.49
N ALA A 78 -2.34 -5.40 -5.98
CA ALA A 78 -1.49 -4.42 -5.31
C ALA A 78 -1.68 -3.05 -5.97
N ILE A 79 -1.25 -1.99 -5.29
CA ILE A 79 -1.30 -0.63 -5.83
C ILE A 79 0.06 0.04 -5.98
N ASP A 80 0.16 0.82 -7.04
CA ASP A 80 1.18 1.86 -7.27
C ASP A 80 0.45 3.21 -7.31
N VAL A 81 0.82 4.13 -6.42
CA VAL A 81 0.23 5.48 -6.34
C VAL A 81 1.25 6.47 -6.84
N LYS A 82 0.99 7.05 -8.02
CA LYS A 82 1.83 8.07 -8.62
C LYS A 82 1.20 9.43 -8.44
N VAL A 83 1.93 10.34 -7.79
CA VAL A 83 1.61 11.77 -7.80
C VAL A 83 2.33 12.39 -8.99
N VAL A 84 1.57 12.88 -9.96
CA VAL A 84 2.09 13.60 -11.12
C VAL A 84 1.99 15.09 -10.82
N GLY A 85 3.15 15.74 -10.71
CA GLY A 85 3.24 17.20 -10.65
C GLY A 85 3.89 17.77 -11.91
N ASN A 86 3.67 19.05 -12.16
CA ASN A 86 4.49 19.80 -13.11
C ASN A 86 5.85 20.15 -12.51
N ASP A 87 6.74 20.65 -13.38
CA ASP A 87 8.14 21.01 -13.15
C ASP A 87 8.47 21.42 -11.68
N PRO A 88 9.49 20.82 -11.04
CA PRO A 88 9.90 21.16 -9.68
C PRO A 88 10.31 22.63 -9.45
N GLN A 89 10.40 23.47 -10.49
CA GLN A 89 10.55 24.92 -10.35
C GLN A 89 9.22 25.69 -10.17
N GLU A 90 8.07 25.09 -10.48
CA GLU A 90 6.76 25.69 -10.22
C GLU A 90 6.21 25.17 -8.89
N SER A 91 6.20 26.03 -7.87
CA SER A 91 5.98 25.65 -6.48
C SER A 91 4.59 25.13 -6.13
N GLU A 92 3.64 25.08 -7.06
CA GLU A 92 2.24 24.73 -6.76
C GLU A 92 1.52 24.06 -7.94
N ALA A 93 1.84 22.82 -8.29
CA ALA A 93 0.90 21.97 -9.02
C ALA A 93 1.22 20.49 -8.86
N ILE A 94 0.71 19.87 -7.78
CA ILE A 94 0.28 18.47 -7.92
C ILE A 94 -0.89 18.49 -8.91
N THR A 95 -0.69 17.97 -10.11
CA THR A 95 -1.69 18.01 -11.17
C THR A 95 -2.64 16.82 -11.11
N GLU A 96 -2.16 15.64 -10.71
CA GLU A 96 -2.98 14.43 -10.72
C GLU A 96 -2.43 13.35 -9.78
N THR A 97 -3.32 12.70 -9.02
CA THR A 97 -3.04 11.46 -8.29
C THR A 97 -3.57 10.28 -9.11
N VAL A 98 -2.69 9.36 -9.49
CA VAL A 98 -3.04 8.18 -10.30
C VAL A 98 -2.82 6.91 -9.47
N ILE A 99 -3.84 6.06 -9.38
CA ILE A 99 -3.75 4.75 -8.73
C ILE A 99 -3.76 3.66 -9.80
N ARG A 100 -2.69 2.87 -9.84
CA ARG A 100 -2.56 1.70 -10.71
C ARG A 100 -2.75 0.44 -9.89
N TYR A 101 -3.39 -0.55 -10.51
CA TYR A 101 -3.65 -1.85 -9.90
C TYR A 101 -2.83 -2.91 -10.63
N HIS A 102 -2.16 -3.75 -9.86
CA HIS A 102 -1.32 -4.83 -10.35
C HIS A 102 -1.88 -6.16 -9.84
N ASP A 103 -2.17 -7.09 -10.73
CA ASP A 103 -2.62 -8.43 -10.34
C ASP A 103 -1.52 -9.12 -9.52
N VAL A 104 -1.84 -9.50 -8.27
CA VAL A 104 -0.86 -10.09 -7.35
C VAL A 104 -0.29 -11.41 -7.85
N THR A 105 -1.02 -12.13 -8.70
CA THR A 105 -0.56 -13.40 -9.29
C THR A 105 0.58 -13.20 -10.28
N THR A 106 0.74 -12.00 -10.82
CA THR A 106 1.82 -11.63 -11.75
C THR A 106 3.06 -11.09 -11.04
N LEU A 107 2.96 -10.78 -9.74
CA LEU A 107 4.06 -10.26 -8.94
C LEU A 107 4.93 -11.38 -8.40
N LYS A 108 6.24 -11.12 -8.38
CA LYS A 108 7.24 -12.02 -7.80
C LYS A 108 6.99 -12.20 -6.30
N ASP A 109 7.00 -13.44 -5.84
CA ASP A 109 6.91 -13.75 -4.41
C ASP A 109 8.11 -13.23 -3.61
N MET A 110 7.83 -12.82 -2.39
CA MET A 110 8.82 -12.53 -1.35
C MET A 110 8.60 -13.47 -0.17
N PRO A 111 9.63 -13.72 0.66
CA PRO A 111 9.45 -14.49 1.89
C PRO A 111 8.34 -13.90 2.77
N PRO A 112 7.57 -14.72 3.51
CA PRO A 112 6.53 -14.22 4.40
C PRO A 112 7.05 -13.21 5.43
N ILE A 113 6.23 -12.21 5.77
CA ILE A 113 6.48 -11.36 6.94
C ILE A 113 6.17 -12.16 8.21
N THR A 114 7.17 -12.28 9.09
CA THR A 114 7.05 -13.00 10.36
C THR A 114 6.77 -12.04 11.53
N GLU A 115 6.27 -12.56 12.65
CA GLU A 115 6.06 -11.76 13.89
C GLU A 115 7.34 -11.09 14.39
N LYS A 116 8.47 -11.80 14.24
CA LYS A 116 9.81 -11.27 14.53
C LYS A 116 10.10 -10.00 13.74
N ASP A 117 9.63 -9.92 12.50
CA ASP A 117 9.86 -8.78 11.61
C ASP A 117 9.02 -7.56 11.98
N LEU A 118 7.88 -7.81 12.64
CA LEU A 118 7.00 -6.79 13.18
C LEU A 118 7.48 -6.29 14.56
N GLY A 119 8.56 -6.87 15.11
CA GLY A 119 9.05 -6.54 16.45
C GLY A 119 8.08 -6.95 17.56
N LEU A 120 7.13 -7.83 17.26
CA LEU A 120 6.24 -8.44 18.24
C LEU A 120 7.05 -9.54 18.93
N GLN A 121 7.64 -9.22 20.09
CA GLN A 121 8.14 -10.26 20.97
C GLN A 121 6.91 -10.98 21.52
N ASN A 122 6.89 -12.31 21.43
CA ASN A 122 5.96 -13.12 22.22
C ASN A 122 6.13 -12.66 23.66
N GLY A 123 5.12 -11.99 24.20
CA GLY A 123 5.05 -11.79 25.63
C GLY A 123 4.99 -13.18 26.22
N ASP A 124 6.04 -13.56 26.94
CA ASP A 124 6.04 -14.70 27.84
C ASP A 124 4.84 -14.49 28.77
N MET A 125 3.72 -15.15 28.45
CA MET A 125 2.65 -15.39 29.40
C MET A 125 3.11 -16.55 30.28
N ASP A 126 3.96 -16.21 31.26
CA ASP A 126 4.12 -17.01 32.48
C ASP A 126 2.92 -16.79 33.42
#